data_AF-A0A845R184-F1
#
_entry.id   AF-A0A845R184-F1
#
_cell.length_a   1.000
_cell.length_b   1.000
_cell.length_c   1.000
_cell.angle_alpha   90.00
_cell.angle_beta   90.00
_cell.angle_gamma   90.00
#
_symmetry.space_group_name_H-M   'P 1'
#
loop_
_entity.id
_entity.type
_entity.pdbx_description
1 polymer ?
#
loop_
_entity_poly.entity_id
_entity_poly.type
_entity_poly.pdbx_seq_one_letter_code
_entity_poly.pdbx_strand_id
1 'polypeptide(L)'
;MNLLMEFIFEVILEGATEGVKSKKVPKLVRIILFAIIVALFFSIIVLMIYLSLIIDSGPMIKVIFLGVALIIGVFLINLIKEMIKKDKNN
;
A
#
# COMPACT_ATOMS: atom_id res chain seq x y z
N MET A 1 1.50 -14.72 -17.39
CA MET A 1 1.08 -14.45 -16.00
C MET A 1 -0.03 -13.42 -16.11
N ASN A 2 -1.26 -13.81 -15.79
CA ASN A 2 -2.47 -13.51 -16.58
C ASN A 2 -2.92 -12.04 -16.58
N LEU A 3 -3.24 -11.50 -17.76
CA LEU A 3 -3.97 -10.24 -17.99
C LEU A 3 -5.22 -10.10 -17.10
N LEU A 4 -5.90 -11.22 -16.83
CA LEU A 4 -7.01 -11.33 -15.90
C LEU A 4 -6.64 -10.99 -14.45
N MET A 5 -5.48 -11.43 -13.97
CA MET A 5 -5.01 -11.11 -12.61
C MET A 5 -4.62 -9.64 -12.50
N GLU A 6 -3.98 -9.08 -13.52
CA GLU A 6 -3.61 -7.66 -13.56
C GLU A 6 -4.86 -6.77 -13.56
N PHE A 7 -5.84 -7.09 -14.39
CA PHE A 7 -7.14 -6.40 -14.41
C PHE A 7 -7.90 -6.53 -13.09
N ILE A 8 -7.93 -7.71 -12.47
CA ILE A 8 -8.56 -7.90 -11.15
C ILE A 8 -7.83 -7.08 -10.09
N PHE A 9 -6.50 -7.06 -10.09
CA PHE A 9 -5.72 -6.26 -9.15
C PHE A 9 -5.96 -4.77 -9.33
N GLU A 10 -5.99 -4.30 -10.58
CA GLU A 10 -6.24 -2.90 -10.92
C GLU A 10 -7.64 -2.48 -10.47
N VAL A 11 -8.68 -3.25 -10.82
CA VAL A 11 -10.06 -2.95 -10.40
C VAL A 11 -10.22 -2.98 -8.88
N ILE A 12 -9.56 -3.91 -8.18
CA ILE A 12 -9.60 -3.97 -6.71
C ILE A 12 -8.85 -2.79 -6.11
N LEU A 13 -7.65 -2.45 -6.60
CA LEU A 13 -6.84 -1.35 -6.10
C LEU A 13 -7.53 -0.02 -6.35
N GLU A 14 -7.93 0.23 -7.58
CA GLU A 14 -8.58 1.46 -8.03
C GLU A 14 -9.92 1.62 -7.30
N GLY A 15 -10.75 0.58 -7.29
CA GLY A 15 -12.00 0.53 -6.54
C GLY A 15 -11.84 0.69 -5.02
N ALA A 16 -10.76 0.15 -4.43
CA ALA A 16 -10.48 0.33 -3.01
C ALA A 16 -10.02 1.77 -2.72
N THR A 17 -9.17 2.37 -3.56
CA THR A 17 -8.79 3.78 -3.42
C THR A 17 -9.97 4.73 -3.63
N GLU A 18 -10.82 4.49 -4.61
CA GLU A 18 -12.03 5.28 -4.85
C GLU A 18 -13.06 5.08 -3.74
N GLY A 19 -13.22 3.86 -3.25
CA GLY A 19 -14.08 3.54 -2.10
C GLY A 19 -13.61 4.22 -0.82
N VAL A 20 -12.29 4.29 -0.61
CA VAL A 20 -11.68 5.09 0.48
C VAL A 20 -11.94 6.59 0.30
N LYS A 21 -11.96 7.06 -0.95
CA LYS A 21 -12.18 8.48 -1.25
C LYS A 21 -13.66 8.88 -1.31
N SER A 22 -14.59 7.96 -1.50
CA SER A 22 -16.01 8.25 -1.71
C SER A 22 -16.78 8.46 -0.40
N LYS A 23 -17.52 9.58 -0.30
CA LYS A 23 -18.45 9.87 0.81
C LYS A 23 -19.66 8.94 0.85
N LYS A 24 -19.97 8.25 -0.26
CA LYS A 24 -21.10 7.31 -0.36
C LYS A 24 -20.83 5.96 0.31
N VAL A 25 -19.57 5.63 0.58
CA VAL A 25 -19.19 4.37 1.24
C VAL A 25 -19.28 4.55 2.77
N PRO A 26 -19.94 3.62 3.50
CA PRO A 26 -20.06 3.68 4.96
C PRO A 26 -18.70 3.78 5.66
N LYS A 27 -18.62 4.54 6.78
CA LYS A 27 -17.37 4.73 7.54
C LYS A 27 -16.67 3.40 7.86
N LEU A 28 -17.41 2.39 8.31
CA LEU A 28 -16.89 1.05 8.61
C LEU A 28 -16.23 0.38 7.40
N VAL A 29 -16.91 0.37 6.25
CA VAL A 29 -16.38 -0.24 5.01
C VAL A 29 -15.13 0.50 4.55
N ARG A 30 -15.11 1.83 4.69
CA ARG A 30 -13.93 2.66 4.37
C ARG A 30 -12.72 2.31 5.23
N ILE A 31 -12.92 2.12 6.52
CA ILE A 31 -11.85 1.74 7.46
C ILE A 31 -11.32 0.34 7.13
N ILE A 32 -12.20 -0.61 6.83
CA ILE A 32 -11.81 -1.97 6.44
C ILE A 32 -10.99 -1.95 5.15
N LEU A 33 -11.47 -1.26 4.10
CA LEU A 33 -10.74 -1.12 2.83
C LEU A 33 -9.36 -0.48 3.05
N PHE A 34 -9.30 0.56 3.88
CA PHE A 34 -8.04 1.20 4.21
C PHE A 34 -7.09 0.28 4.97
N ALA A 35 -7.60 -0.48 5.95
CA ALA A 35 -6.80 -1.45 6.70
C ALA A 35 -6.21 -2.53 5.78
N ILE A 36 -6.99 -3.01 4.80
CA ILE A 36 -6.52 -3.96 3.78
C ILE A 36 -5.39 -3.34 2.94
N ILE A 37 -5.57 -2.11 2.45
CA ILE A 37 -4.55 -1.40 1.68
C ILE A 37 -3.26 -1.24 2.50
N VAL A 38 -3.37 -0.77 3.75
CA VAL A 38 -2.23 -0.60 4.65
C VAL A 38 -1.52 -1.92 4.90
N ALA A 39 -2.26 -2.99 5.19
CA ALA A 39 -1.68 -4.32 5.42
C ALA A 39 -0.97 -4.86 4.18
N LEU A 40 -1.53 -4.66 2.99
CA LEU A 40 -0.91 -5.06 1.73
C LEU A 40 0.43 -4.34 1.52
N PHE A 41 0.45 -3.01 1.58
CA PHE A 41 1.68 -2.25 1.39
C PHE A 41 2.71 -2.51 2.50
N PHE A 42 2.27 -2.71 3.74
CA PHE A 42 3.16 -3.08 4.83
C PHE A 42 3.81 -4.45 4.59
N SER A 43 3.05 -5.42 4.08
CA SER A 43 3.58 -6.73 3.70
C SER A 43 4.63 -6.63 2.60
N ILE A 44 4.42 -5.75 1.61
CA ILE A 44 5.40 -5.47 0.55
C ILE A 44 6.68 -4.86 1.13
N ILE A 45 6.57 -3.89 2.05
CA ILE A 45 7.72 -3.28 2.73
C ILE A 45 8.54 -4.34 3.47
N VAL A 46 7.89 -5.18 4.27
CA VAL A 46 8.53 -6.26 5.03
C VAL A 46 9.22 -7.25 4.08
N LEU A 47 8.56 -7.63 2.99
CA LEU A 47 9.12 -8.51 1.97
C LEU A 47 10.37 -7.91 1.32
N MET A 48 10.35 -6.62 0.94
CA MET A 48 11.50 -5.94 0.34
C MET A 48 12.70 -5.89 1.31
N ILE A 49 12.44 -5.61 2.59
CA ILE A 49 13.48 -5.62 3.63
C ILE A 49 14.06 -7.04 3.79
N TYR A 50 13.19 -8.05 3.89
CA TYR A 50 13.59 -9.45 4.02
C TYR A 50 14.45 -9.91 2.82
N LEU A 51 14.05 -9.58 1.60
CA LEU A 51 14.82 -9.88 0.39
C LEU A 51 16.18 -9.17 0.38
N SER A 52 16.25 -7.92 0.84
CA SER A 52 17.52 -7.18 0.98
C SER A 52 18.50 -7.86 1.93
N LEU A 53 17.98 -8.55 2.96
CA LEU A 53 18.80 -9.26 3.95
C LEU A 53 19.31 -10.62 3.45
N ILE A 54 18.48 -11.36 2.71
CA ILE A 54 18.73 -12.76 2.36
C ILE A 54 19.37 -12.93 0.98
N ILE A 55 19.04 -12.05 0.03
CA ILE A 55 19.64 -12.16 -1.29
C ILE A 55 21.12 -11.80 -1.15
N ASP A 56 21.97 -12.78 -1.45
CA ASP A 56 23.42 -12.60 -1.54
C ASP A 56 23.74 -11.85 -2.84
N SER A 57 23.44 -10.56 -2.79
CA SER A 57 23.56 -9.60 -3.87
C SER A 57 24.51 -8.48 -3.46
N GLY A 58 25.12 -7.85 -4.46
CA GLY A 58 26.02 -6.72 -4.22
C GLY A 58 25.34 -5.60 -3.43
N PRO A 59 26.10 -4.78 -2.69
CA PRO A 59 25.57 -3.74 -1.80
C PRO A 59 24.62 -2.76 -2.53
N MET A 60 24.83 -2.54 -3.82
CA MET A 60 23.97 -1.70 -4.66
C MET A 60 22.51 -2.21 -4.72
N ILE A 61 22.31 -3.52 -4.86
CA ILE A 61 20.96 -4.13 -4.96
C ILE A 61 20.22 -4.01 -3.62
N LYS A 62 20.93 -4.21 -2.50
CA LYS A 62 20.37 -4.03 -1.14
C LYS A 62 19.90 -2.61 -0.88
N VAL A 63 20.67 -1.62 -1.36
CA VAL A 63 20.30 -0.19 -1.29
C VAL A 63 19.07 0.10 -2.14
N ILE A 64 18.95 -0.50 -3.33
CA ILE A 64 17.75 -0.35 -4.17
C ILE A 64 16.51 -0.89 -3.46
N PHE A 65 16.57 -2.09 -2.89
CA PHE A 65 15.45 -2.68 -2.16
C PHE A 65 15.04 -1.84 -0.94
N LEU A 66 16.02 -1.37 -0.17
CA LEU A 66 15.77 -0.46 0.96
C LEU A 66 15.19 0.88 0.51
N GLY A 67 15.69 1.44 -0.60
CA GLY A 67 15.20 2.69 -1.17
C GLY A 67 13.74 2.57 -1.61
N VAL A 68 13.38 1.48 -2.31
CA VAL A 68 12.00 1.20 -2.70
C VAL A 68 11.10 1.03 -1.47
N ALA A 69 11.55 0.29 -0.46
CA ALA A 69 10.82 0.12 0.80
C ALA A 69 10.55 1.47 1.51
N LEU A 70 11.53 2.37 1.51
CA LEU A 70 11.38 3.72 2.08
C LEU A 70 10.37 4.57 1.29
N ILE A 71 10.42 4.56 -0.04
CA ILE A 71 9.47 5.30 -0.89
C ILE A 71 8.03 4.83 -0.61
N ILE A 72 7.81 3.51 -0.57
CA ILE A 72 6.50 2.93 -0.24
C ILE A 72 6.08 3.31 1.19
N GLY A 73 7.02 3.29 2.15
CA GLY A 73 6.77 3.70 3.53
C GLY A 73 6.31 5.15 3.64
N VAL A 74 6.97 6.08 2.94
CA VAL A 74 6.57 7.50 2.92
C VAL A 74 5.19 7.67 2.31
N PHE A 75 4.90 6.99 1.20
CA PHE A 75 3.58 6.98 0.58
C PHE A 75 2.49 6.51 1.57
N LEU A 76 2.77 5.44 2.30
CA LEU A 76 1.85 4.86 3.28
C LEU A 76 1.57 5.82 4.45
N ILE A 77 2.60 6.50 4.96
CA ILE A 77 2.44 7.53 6.00
C ILE A 77 1.57 8.69 5.50
N ASN A 78 1.76 9.14 4.25
CA ASN A 78 0.94 10.19 3.66
C ASN A 78 -0.52 9.77 3.50
N LEU A 79 -0.76 8.51 3.07
CA LEU A 79 -2.08 7.93 2.95
C LEU A 79 -2.81 7.87 4.31
N ILE A 80 -2.11 7.45 5.38
CA ILE A 80 -2.63 7.46 6.76
C ILE A 80 -2.98 8.88 7.20
N LYS A 81 -2.09 9.85 6.98
CA LYS A 81 -2.34 11.25 7.35
C LYS A 81 -3.57 11.82 6.64
N GLU A 82 -3.75 11.52 5.36
CA GLU A 82 -4.89 11.97 4.57
C GLU A 82 -6.20 11.39 5.10
N MET A 83 -6.21 10.11 5.47
CA MET A 83 -7.35 9.44 6.09
C MET A 83 -7.72 10.00 7.46
N ILE A 84 -6.74 10.20 8.35
CA ILE A 84 -6.96 10.80 9.68
C ILE A 84 -7.53 12.21 9.53
N LYS A 85 -6.99 13.01 8.60
CA LYS A 85 -7.48 14.37 8.33
C LYS A 85 -8.92 14.37 7.83
N LYS A 86 -9.29 13.38 7.02
CA LYS A 86 -10.64 13.22 6.47
C LYS A 86 -11.67 12.75 7.49
N ASP A 87 -11.26 11.97 8.49
CA ASP A 87 -12.14 11.58 9.60
C ASP A 87 -12.44 12.77 10.52
N LYS A 88 -11.43 13.61 10.81
CA LYS A 88 -11.59 14.82 11.64
C LYS A 88 -12.53 15.89 11.03
N ASN A 89 -12.79 15.82 9.72
CA ASN A 89 -13.61 16.78 8.97
C ASN A 89 -15.02 16.26 8.62
N ASN A 90 -15.42 15.05 9.08
CA ASN A 90 -16.75 14.45 8.86
C ASN A 90 -17.45 14.11 10.18
#